data_AF-Q06012-F1
#
_entry.id   AF-Q06012-F1
#
_cell.length_a   1.000
_cell.length_b   1.000
_cell.length_c   1.000
_cell.angle_alpha   90.00
_cell.angle_beta   90.00
_cell.angle_gamma   90.00
#
_symmetry.space_group_name_H-M   'P 1'
#
loop_
_entity.id
_entity.type
_entity.pdbx_description
1 polymer ?
#
loop_
_entity_poly.entity_id
_entity_poly.type
_entity_poly.pdbx_seq_one_letter_code
_entity_poly.pdbx_strand_id
1 'polypeptide(L)' 'MTAQGNKPSSHDVITGRWTPSAADRAAGRVSGFGVITNIINGGLDC' A
#
# COMPACT_ATOMS: atom_id res chain seq x y z
N MET A 1 -3.94 10.00 5.73
CA MET A 1 -4.19 10.74 4.47
C MET A 1 -2.91 11.12 3.72
N THR A 2 -1.75 11.14 4.38
CA THR A 2 -0.48 11.57 3.77
C THR A 2 0.25 10.38 3.16
N ALA A 3 0.67 10.48 1.89
CA ALA A 3 1.60 9.52 1.29
C ALA A 3 3.03 9.77 1.81
N GLN A 4 3.86 8.73 1.80
CA GLN A 4 5.24 8.81 2.30
C GLN A 4 6.20 8.02 1.39
N GLY A 5 6.98 8.74 0.57
CA GLY A 5 7.94 8.11 -0.34
C GLY A 5 7.24 7.13 -1.30
N ASN A 6 7.67 5.86 -1.30
CA ASN A 6 7.06 4.80 -2.10
C ASN A 6 5.75 4.23 -1.51
N LYS A 7 5.33 4.66 -0.31
CA LYS A 7 4.09 4.22 0.31
C LYS A 7 2.94 5.16 -0.10
N PRO A 8 1.86 4.64 -0.72
CA PRO A 8 0.66 5.44 -0.95
C PRO A 8 -0.03 5.77 0.37
N SER A 9 -1.04 6.65 0.34
CA SER A 9 -1.86 6.87 1.52
C SER A 9 -2.83 5.70 1.73
N SER A 10 -3.06 5.27 2.97
CA SER A 10 -4.06 4.23 3.28
C SER A 10 -5.46 4.58 2.76
N HIS A 11 -5.76 5.88 2.69
CA HIS A 11 -7.00 6.38 2.12
C HIS A 11 -7.12 6.11 0.64
N ASP A 12 -6.08 6.40 -0.16
CA ASP A 12 -6.13 6.12 -1.60
C ASP A 12 -6.20 4.62 -1.87
N VAL A 13 -5.59 3.79 -1.01
CA VAL A 13 -5.72 2.33 -1.10
C VAL A 13 -7.17 1.89 -0.89
N ILE A 14 -7.82 2.33 0.19
CA ILE A 14 -9.18 1.86 0.52
C ILE A 14 -10.27 2.49 -0.36
N THR A 15 -10.03 3.68 -0.89
CA THR A 15 -10.96 4.35 -1.83
C THR A 15 -10.73 3.98 -3.29
N GLY A 16 -9.80 3.06 -3.58
CA GLY A 16 -9.51 2.58 -4.93
C GLY A 16 -8.80 3.59 -5.83
N ARG A 17 -8.22 4.65 -5.25
CA ARG A 17 -7.47 5.70 -5.97
C ARG A 17 -6.01 5.33 -6.20
N TRP A 18 -5.45 4.42 -5.40
CA TRP A 18 -4.10 3.90 -5.62
C TRP A 18 -4.11 2.75 -6.65
N THR A 19 -3.30 2.91 -7.69
CA THR A 19 -3.00 1.85 -8.66
C THR A 19 -1.61 1.29 -8.36
N PRO A 20 -1.45 -0.01 -8.07
CA PRO A 20 -0.14 -0.62 -7.85
C PRO A 20 0.80 -0.39 -9.04
N SER A 21 2.07 -0.11 -8.77
CA SER A 21 3.12 -0.10 -9.80
C SER A 21 3.50 -1.52 -10.23
N ALA A 22 4.37 -1.66 -11.23
CA ALA A 22 4.93 -2.97 -11.59
C ALA A 22 5.72 -3.58 -10.42
N ALA A 23 6.48 -2.76 -9.68
CA ALA A 23 7.23 -3.19 -8.50
C ALA A 23 6.29 -3.63 -7.36
N ASP A 24 5.17 -2.95 -7.17
CA ASP A 24 4.17 -3.35 -6.17
C ASP A 24 3.55 -4.69 -6.50
N ARG A 25 3.16 -4.92 -7.76
CA ARG A 25 2.62 -6.20 -8.21
C ARG A 25 3.64 -7.33 -8.06
N ALA A 26 4.90 -7.09 -8.43
CA ALA A 26 5.97 -8.06 -8.26
C ALA A 26 6.23 -8.41 -6.78
N ALA A 27 6.01 -7.45 -5.87
CA ALA A 27 6.08 -7.65 -4.42
C ALA A 27 4.77 -8.17 -3.79
N GLY A 28 3.77 -8.55 -4.58
CA GLY A 28 2.48 -9.04 -4.07
C GLY A 28 1.58 -7.97 -3.43
N ARG A 29 1.91 -6.68 -3.55
CA ARG A 29 1.12 -5.57 -3.00
C ARG A 29 -0.03 -5.22 -3.95
N VAL A 30 -1.24 -5.64 -3.58
CA VAL A 30 -2.51 -5.35 -4.27
C VAL A 30 -3.46 -4.52 -3.39
N SER A 31 -4.38 -3.77 -3.99
CA SER A 31 -5.30 -2.90 -3.25
C SER A 31 -6.16 -3.69 -2.26
N GLY A 32 -6.16 -3.27 -0.99
CA GLY A 32 -6.93 -3.91 0.07
C GLY A 32 -6.35 -3.67 1.46
N PHE A 33 -6.97 -4.28 2.47
CA PHE A 33 -6.58 -4.10 3.88
C PHE A 33 -5.14 -4.55 4.18
N GLY A 34 -4.65 -5.61 3.53
CA GLY A 34 -3.27 -6.09 3.72
C GLY A 34 -2.21 -5.04 3.37
N VAL A 35 -2.38 -4.28 2.29
CA VAL A 35 -1.46 -3.17 1.96
C VAL A 35 -1.56 -2.04 2.97
N ILE A 36 -2.73 -1.80 3.59
CA ILE A 36 -2.87 -0.80 4.64
C ILE A 36 -2.06 -1.20 5.88
N THR A 37 -2.08 -2.47 6.28
CA THR A 37 -1.19 -3.00 7.33
C THR A 37 0.28 -2.80 6.95
N ASN A 38 0.64 -3.15 5.71
CA ASN A 38 2.01 -3.00 5.21
C ASN A 38 2.48 -1.53 5.25
N ILE A 39 1.61 -0.57 4.92
CA ILE A 39 1.91 0.88 4.99
C ILE A 39 2.24 1.34 6.42
N ILE A 40 1.55 0.77 7.43
CA ILE A 40 1.70 1.16 8.84
C ILE A 40 2.95 0.52 9.45
N ASN A 41 3.13 -0.80 9.32
CA ASN A 41 4.24 -1.53 9.96
C ASN A 41 4.69 -2.78 9.18
N GLY A 42 4.60 -2.76 7.86
CA GLY A 42 4.93 -3.90 7.00
C GLY A 42 6.37 -4.39 7.07
N GLY A 43 7.30 -3.65 7.70
CA GLY A 43 8.65 -4.14 7.95
C GLY A 43 8.73 -5.21 9.05
N LEU A 44 7.69 -5.37 9.87
CA LEU A 44 7.62 -6.36 10.94
C LEU A 44 6.49 -7.37 10.74
N ASP A 45 5.38 -6.96 10.12
CA ASP A 45 4.14 -7.76 10.09
C ASP A 45 3.81 -8.36 8.70
N CYS A 46 4.68 -8.21 7.69
CA CYS A 46 4.44 -8.66 6.30
C CYS A 46 5.72 -9.20 5.65
#